data_AF-C6I0I8-F1
#
_entry.id   AF-C6I0I8-F1
#
_cell.length_a   1.000
_cell.length_b   1.000
_cell.length_c   1.000
_cell.angle_alpha   90.00
_cell.angle_beta   90.00
_cell.angle_gamma   90.00
#
_symmetry.space_group_name_H-M   'P 1'
#
loop_
_entity.id
_entity.type
_entity.pdbx_description
1 polymer ?
#
loop_
_entity_poly.entity_id
_entity_poly.type
_entity_poly.pdbx_seq_one_letter_code
_entity_poly.pdbx_strand_id
1 'polypeptide(L)'
;MSKRLRFEWHYPEDFSHKPVSGIYGGLLPSGDLLLEFFLERMAPPEYEIREISESNPGGKPVEFAEQKVVRTVQCGMVANLQSVRSFHEWLGHTLRQIDAQKGGGIRGEKKTGEGGYL
;
A
#
# COMPACT_ATOMS: atom_id res chain seq x y z
N MET A 1 18.48 -20.84 31.41
CA MET A 1 19.64 -20.23 30.74
C MET A 1 19.12 -19.36 29.60
N SER A 2 19.19 -18.04 29.71
CA SER A 2 18.82 -17.13 28.60
C SER A 2 20.06 -16.82 27.77
N LYS A 3 19.94 -16.92 26.44
CA LYS A 3 20.98 -16.47 25.48
C LYS A 3 20.47 -15.19 24.81
N ARG A 4 21.38 -14.23 24.60
CA ARG A 4 21.10 -12.98 23.89
C ARG A 4 21.81 -13.02 22.54
N LEU A 5 21.10 -12.64 21.49
CA LEU A 5 21.64 -12.52 20.13
C LEU A 5 21.53 -11.05 19.70
N ARG A 6 22.61 -10.51 19.15
CA ARG A 6 22.65 -9.16 18.57
C ARG A 6 22.63 -9.29 17.06
N PHE A 7 21.80 -8.48 16.41
CA PHE A 7 21.76 -8.35 14.97
C PHE A 7 22.26 -6.97 14.57
N GLU A 8 23.09 -6.92 13.54
CA GLU A 8 23.54 -5.69 12.91
C GLU A 8 22.94 -5.62 11.51
N TRP A 9 22.42 -4.45 11.16
CA TRP A 9 21.74 -4.21 9.89
C TRP A 9 22.60 -3.28 9.05
N HIS A 10 22.96 -3.74 7.86
CA HIS A 10 23.73 -2.95 6.89
C HIS A 10 22.87 -2.68 5.67
N TYR A 11 22.65 -1.40 5.39
CA TYR A 11 21.91 -0.96 4.21
C TYR A 11 22.91 -0.56 3.12
N PRO A 12 22.70 -1.02 1.87
CA PRO A 12 23.45 -0.51 0.71
C PRO A 12 23.30 1.01 0.55
N GLU A 13 24.27 1.67 -0.09
CA GLU A 13 24.26 3.13 -0.30
C GLU A 13 23.06 3.61 -1.12
N ASP A 14 22.56 2.78 -2.03
CA ASP A 14 21.40 3.03 -2.89
C ASP A 14 20.08 2.55 -2.29
N PHE A 15 20.09 2.09 -1.04
CA PHE A 15 18.88 1.66 -0.36
C PHE A 15 17.90 2.81 -0.23
N SER A 16 16.68 2.59 -0.71
CA SER A 16 15.59 3.55 -0.57
C SER A 16 14.27 2.82 -0.37
N HIS A 17 13.41 3.41 0.45
CA HIS A 17 12.04 2.97 0.57
C HIS A 17 11.29 3.37 -0.70
N LYS A 18 10.60 2.41 -1.33
CA LYS A 18 9.76 2.66 -2.50
C LYS A 18 8.29 2.56 -2.13
N PRO A 19 7.42 3.47 -2.61
CA PRO A 19 5.99 3.31 -2.45
C PRO A 19 5.51 2.13 -3.29
N VAL A 20 4.61 1.33 -2.74
CA VAL A 20 4.06 0.15 -3.41
C VAL A 20 2.55 0.16 -3.26
N SER A 21 1.84 -0.07 -4.37
CA SER A 21 0.38 -0.23 -4.40
C SER A 21 -0.04 -1.69 -4.47
N GLY A 22 0.84 -2.57 -4.96
CA GLY A 22 0.52 -3.98 -5.12
C GLY A 22 1.72 -4.84 -5.45
N ILE A 23 1.44 -6.14 -5.57
CA ILE A 23 2.41 -7.16 -5.91
C ILE A 23 1.87 -7.95 -7.10
N TYR A 24 2.71 -8.16 -8.10
CA TYR A 24 2.47 -9.10 -9.18
C TYR A 24 3.49 -10.23 -9.08
N GLY A 25 3.12 -11.45 -9.46
CA GLY A 25 4.03 -12.56 -9.30
C GLY A 25 3.38 -13.91 -9.42
N GLY A 26 4.16 -14.95 -9.12
CA GLY A 26 3.71 -16.33 -9.26
C GLY A 26 4.79 -17.33 -8.91
N LEU A 27 4.40 -18.61 -8.98
CA LEU A 27 5.30 -19.72 -8.77
C LEU A 27 6.20 -19.90 -9.99
N LEU A 28 7.50 -19.93 -9.77
CA LEU A 28 8.50 -20.25 -10.79
C LEU A 28 8.59 -21.77 -10.98
N PRO A 29 9.11 -22.25 -12.12
CA PRO A 29 9.35 -23.68 -12.32
C PRO A 29 10.27 -24.32 -11.27
N SER A 30 11.13 -23.53 -10.60
CA SER A 30 11.95 -23.98 -9.47
C SER A 30 11.16 -24.29 -8.20
N GLY A 31 9.90 -23.85 -8.12
CA GLY A 31 9.08 -23.87 -6.91
C GLY A 31 9.26 -22.65 -6.00
N ASP A 32 10.14 -21.72 -6.36
CA ASP A 32 10.25 -20.42 -5.68
C ASP A 32 9.13 -19.46 -6.12
N LEU A 33 8.83 -18.46 -5.30
CA LEU A 33 7.86 -17.43 -5.61
C LEU A 33 8.57 -16.17 -6.10
N LEU A 34 8.15 -15.70 -7.28
CA LEU A 34 8.48 -14.37 -7.78
C LEU A 34 7.46 -13.36 -7.24
N LEU A 35 7.96 -12.24 -6.72
CA LEU A 35 7.16 -11.13 -6.17
C LEU A 35 7.72 -9.81 -6.70
N GLU A 36 6.98 -9.14 -7.56
CA GLU A 36 7.29 -7.84 -8.13
C GLU A 36 6.38 -6.78 -7.50
N PHE A 37 6.98 -5.92 -6.69
CA PHE A 37 6.29 -4.82 -6.04
C PHE A 37 6.19 -3.66 -7.02
N PHE A 38 4.98 -3.16 -7.26
CA PHE A 38 4.74 -2.08 -8.21
C PHE A 38 4.01 -0.91 -7.58
N LEU A 39 4.21 0.27 -8.18
CA LEU A 39 3.38 1.45 -7.98
C LEU A 39 2.43 1.60 -9.17
N GLU A 40 1.14 1.58 -8.90
CA GLU A 40 0.06 1.80 -9.87
C GLU A 40 -0.35 3.28 -9.84
N ARG A 41 -0.42 3.90 -11.02
CA ARG A 41 -0.91 5.26 -11.19
C ARG A 41 -1.65 5.40 -12.50
N MET A 42 -2.57 6.35 -12.57
CA MET A 42 -3.09 6.82 -13.84
C MET A 42 -1.97 7.58 -14.57
N ALA A 43 -1.71 7.23 -15.83
CA ALA A 43 -0.88 8.07 -16.67
C ALA A 43 -1.58 9.41 -16.92
N PRO A 44 -0.82 10.52 -16.99
CA PRO A 44 -1.39 11.74 -17.55
C PRO A 44 -1.89 11.44 -18.98
N PRO A 45 -2.98 12.08 -19.42
CA PRO A 45 -3.44 11.95 -20.80
C PRO A 45 -2.35 12.48 -21.74
N GLU A 46 -2.28 11.92 -22.95
CA GLU A 46 -1.33 12.37 -23.98
C GLU A 46 -1.62 13.83 -24.42
N TYR A 47 -2.90 14.16 -24.51
CA TYR A 47 -3.37 15.53 -24.73
C TYR A 47 -4.67 15.81 -23.97
N GLU A 48 -4.93 17.09 -23.75
CA GLU A 48 -6.18 17.64 -23.23
C GLU A 48 -6.57 18.83 -24.11
N ILE A 49 -7.82 18.87 -24.56
CA ILE A 49 -8.36 20.02 -25.30
C ILE A 49 -9.12 20.90 -24.31
N ARG A 50 -8.81 22.20 -24.30
CA ARG A 50 -9.49 23.19 -23.45
C ARG A 50 -10.20 24.26 -24.28
N GLU A 51 -11.41 24.61 -23.86
CA GLU A 51 -12.09 25.80 -24.36
C GLU A 51 -11.62 27.01 -23.55
N ILE A 52 -11.03 28.00 -24.22
CA ILE A 52 -10.44 29.20 -23.61
C ILE A 52 -11.25 30.43 -24.04
N SER A 53 -11.42 31.39 -23.13
CA SER A 53 -11.99 32.71 -23.40
C SER A 53 -11.10 33.81 -22.84
N GLU A 54 -11.29 35.06 -23.28
CA GLU A 54 -10.58 36.22 -22.72
C GLU A 54 -10.79 36.37 -21.20
N SER A 55 -11.97 35.95 -20.70
CA SER A 55 -12.31 35.94 -19.28
C SER A 55 -11.81 34.73 -18.50
N ASN A 56 -11.40 33.66 -19.19
CA ASN A 56 -10.84 32.45 -18.57
C ASN A 56 -9.66 31.90 -19.40
N PRO A 57 -8.47 32.49 -19.25
CA PRO A 57 -7.27 32.08 -19.99
C PRO A 57 -6.83 30.64 -19.70
N GLY A 58 -7.18 30.10 -18.52
CA GLY A 58 -6.86 28.72 -18.14
C GLY A 58 -7.74 27.65 -18.79
N GLY A 59 -8.84 28.08 -19.41
CA GLY A 59 -9.84 27.25 -20.10
C GLY A 59 -10.55 26.23 -19.22
N LYS A 60 -11.53 25.53 -19.80
CA LYS A 60 -12.15 24.33 -19.22
C LYS A 60 -11.79 23.11 -20.06
N PRO A 61 -11.43 21.96 -19.47
CA PRO A 61 -11.26 20.73 -20.22
C PRO A 61 -12.57 20.34 -20.88
N VAL A 62 -12.52 20.04 -22.18
CA VAL A 62 -13.68 19.55 -22.95
C VAL A 62 -13.44 18.15 -23.50
N GLU A 63 -12.18 17.74 -23.67
CA GLU A 63 -11.82 16.42 -24.15
C GLU A 63 -10.46 15.98 -23.60
N PHE A 64 -10.32 14.69 -23.32
CA PHE A 64 -9.07 14.05 -22.91
C PHE A 64 -8.78 12.85 -23.80
N ALA A 65 -7.50 12.62 -24.10
CA ALA A 65 -7.05 11.34 -24.61
C ALA A 65 -7.36 10.21 -23.61
N GLU A 66 -7.55 8.98 -24.11
CA GLU A 66 -7.77 7.80 -23.27
C GLU A 66 -6.62 7.62 -22.26
N GLN A 67 -6.98 7.54 -20.97
CA GLN A 67 -6.01 7.37 -19.91
C GLN A 67 -5.69 5.90 -19.68
N LYS A 68 -4.41 5.59 -19.53
CA LYS A 68 -3.93 4.24 -19.22
C LYS A 68 -3.54 4.12 -17.76
N VAL A 69 -3.86 2.99 -17.15
CA VAL A 69 -3.29 2.60 -15.86
C VAL A 69 -1.88 2.09 -16.10
N VAL A 70 -0.90 2.65 -15.39
CA VAL A 70 0.52 2.28 -15.50
C VAL A 70 0.99 1.71 -14.17
N ARG A 71 1.63 0.54 -14.24
CA ARG A 71 2.34 -0.08 -13.12
C ARG A 71 3.84 0.06 -13.34
N THR A 72 4.52 0.76 -12.44
CA THR A 72 5.99 0.86 -12.44
C THR A 72 6.54 -0.08 -11.38
N VAL A 73 7.27 -1.12 -11.80
CA VAL A 73 7.96 -2.05 -10.90
C VAL A 73 9.04 -1.29 -10.13
N GLN A 74 9.00 -1.41 -8.80
CA GLN A 74 9.91 -0.72 -7.88
C GLN A 74 11.04 -1.63 -7.42
N CYS A 75 10.72 -2.88 -7.12
CA CYS A 75 11.67 -3.92 -6.75
C CYS A 75 11.06 -5.32 -6.96
N GLY A 76 11.93 -6.31 -7.11
CA GLY A 76 11.57 -7.72 -7.21
C GLY A 76 12.21 -8.55 -6.11
N MET A 77 11.52 -9.60 -5.68
CA MET A 77 12.02 -10.60 -4.76
C MET A 77 11.74 -11.99 -5.32
N VAL A 78 12.74 -12.86 -5.23
CA VAL A 78 12.56 -14.31 -5.40
C VAL A 78 12.77 -14.94 -4.04
N ALA A 79 11.78 -15.69 -3.56
CA ALA A 79 11.83 -16.31 -2.24
C ALA A 79 11.31 -17.73 -2.30
N ASN A 80 11.96 -18.63 -1.56
CA ASN A 80 11.46 -19.99 -1.41
C ASN A 80 10.16 -20.00 -0.58
N LEU A 81 9.42 -21.12 -0.68
CA LEU A 81 8.13 -21.28 -0.01
C LEU A 81 8.19 -21.14 1.51
N GLN A 82 9.30 -21.55 2.14
CA GLN A 82 9.44 -21.44 3.60
C GLN A 82 9.52 -19.97 4.03
N SER A 83 10.35 -19.18 3.36
CA SER A 83 10.44 -17.74 3.60
C SER A 83 9.12 -17.03 3.35
N VAL A 84 8.42 -17.37 2.25
CA VAL A 84 7.10 -16.80 1.93
C VAL A 84 6.08 -17.12 3.02
N ARG A 85 6.05 -18.36 3.53
CA ARG A 85 5.15 -18.75 4.63
C ARG A 85 5.41 -17.93 5.89
N SER A 86 6.66 -17.78 6.29
CA SER A 86 7.05 -16.96 7.44
C SER A 86 6.65 -15.49 7.25
N PHE A 87 6.84 -14.93 6.06
CA PHE A 87 6.41 -13.55 5.76
C PHE A 87 4.89 -13.41 5.82
N HIS A 88 4.14 -14.34 5.23
CA HIS A 88 2.68 -14.34 5.25
C HIS A 88 2.12 -14.42 6.68
N GLU A 89 2.67 -15.31 7.51
CA GLU A 89 2.27 -15.46 8.90
C GLU A 89 2.53 -14.18 9.70
N TRP A 90 3.74 -13.63 9.59
CA TRP A 90 4.11 -12.38 10.25
C TRP A 90 3.19 -11.23 9.82
N LEU A 91 3.00 -11.04 8.50
CA LEU A 91 2.17 -9.96 7.96
C LEU A 91 0.72 -10.09 8.44
N GLY A 92 0.14 -11.29 8.36
CA GLY A 92 -1.21 -11.56 8.83
C GLY A 92 -1.37 -11.30 10.32
N HIS A 93 -0.38 -11.67 11.14
CA HIS A 93 -0.39 -11.37 12.57
C HIS A 93 -0.32 -9.85 12.83
N THR A 94 0.58 -9.14 12.17
CA THR A 94 0.72 -7.69 12.29
C THR A 94 -0.56 -6.96 11.89
N LEU A 95 -1.22 -7.35 10.81
CA LEU A 95 -2.49 -6.76 10.39
C LEU A 95 -3.58 -6.94 11.45
N ARG A 96 -3.72 -8.15 12.00
CA ARG A 96 -4.68 -8.41 13.10
C ARG A 96 -4.43 -7.53 14.33
N GLN A 97 -3.17 -7.28 14.67
CA GLN A 97 -2.82 -6.40 15.79
C GLN A 97 -3.22 -4.94 15.51
N ILE A 98 -2.97 -4.45 14.30
CA ILE A 98 -3.34 -3.09 13.88
C ILE A 98 -4.87 -2.93 13.89
N ASP A 99 -5.60 -3.90 13.36
CA ASP A 99 -7.06 -3.87 13.30
C ASP A 99 -7.69 -3.91 14.70
N ALA A 100 -7.15 -4.72 15.61
CA ALA A 100 -7.57 -4.77 17.00
C ALA A 100 -7.37 -3.41 17.72
N GLN A 101 -6.30 -2.68 17.41
CA GLN A 101 -6.06 -1.34 17.95
C GLN A 101 -7.05 -0.31 17.40
N LYS A 102 -7.38 -0.38 16.09
CA LYS A 102 -8.36 0.51 15.46
C LYS A 102 -9.79 0.25 15.96
N GLY A 103 -10.14 -1.01 16.23
CA GLY A 103 -11.44 -1.40 16.80
C GLY A 103 -11.64 -1.05 18.28
N GLY A 104 -10.57 -0.70 19.02
CA GLY A 104 -10.62 -0.35 20.44
C GLY A 104 -11.07 1.09 20.75
N GLY A 105 -11.28 1.93 19.74
CA GLY A 105 -11.60 3.36 19.90
C GLY A 105 -13.06 3.72 20.17
N ILE A 106 -13.99 2.75 20.18
CA ILE A 106 -15.43 3.00 20.43
C ILE A 106 -15.92 2.12 21.57
N ARG A 107 -15.53 2.45 22.81
CA ARG A 107 -16.29 2.03 23.99
C ARG A 107 -16.09 3.02 25.14
N GLY A 108 -16.77 4.15 25.03
CA GLY A 108 -16.66 5.23 25.99
C GLY A 108 -17.91 6.10 26.08
N GLU A 109 -19.11 5.55 25.97
CA GLU A 109 -20.30 6.21 26.55
C GLU A 109 -20.72 5.45 27.80
N LYS A 110 -20.51 6.13 28.93
CA LYS A 110 -20.99 5.75 30.25
C LYS A 110 -22.50 5.61 30.18
N LYS A 111 -23.02 4.48 30.64
CA LYS A 111 -24.39 4.43 31.16
C LYS A 111 -24.45 5.34 32.39
N THR A 112 -25.00 6.53 32.24
CA THR A 112 -25.66 7.23 33.35
C THR A 112 -27.15 7.04 33.16
N GLY A 113 -27.73 6.21 34.02
CA GLY A 113 -29.17 6.19 34.20
C GLY A 113 -29.66 7.42 34.95
N GLU A 114 -30.99 7.48 35.02
CA GLU A 114 -31.85 8.32 35.87
C GLU A 114 -32.31 9.66 35.29
N GLY A 115 -33.64 9.78 35.16
CA GLY A 115 -34.34 11.06 35.00
C GLY A 115 -35.52 11.01 34.02
N GLY A 116 -36.64 10.42 34.43
CA GLY A 116 -37.93 10.57 33.75
C GLY A 116 -38.64 11.88 34.11
N TYR A 117 -39.66 12.21 33.30
CA TYR A 117 -40.60 13.36 33.37
C TYR A 117 -39.93 14.74 33.16
N LEU A 118 -40.37 15.62 32.26
CA LEU A 118 -41.71 15.96 31.75
C LEU A 118 -41.70 16.25 30.25
#